data_AF-A0AA51U086-F1
#
_entry.id   AF-A0AA51U086-F1
#
_cell.length_a   1.000
_cell.length_b   1.000
_cell.length_c   1.000
_cell.angle_alpha   90.00
_cell.angle_beta   90.00
_cell.angle_gamma   90.00
#
_symmetry.space_group_name_H-M   'P 1'
#
loop_
_entity.id
_entity.type
_entity.pdbx_description
1 polymer ?
#
loop_
_entity_poly.entity_id
_entity_poly.type
_entity_poly.pdbx_seq_one_letter_code
_entity_poly.pdbx_strand_id
1 'polypeptide(L)'
;MKLSKYALAIGVLLAGAGTATAQPQTKLVNGLDKAMIQAIWCSALFFEESYYHEAESDEALRYEDLAFDLGADIDTLLLDHGMRQEEVDEIWSIFDSAAYDLAEMDDESFLVQVETCESNYDNLL
;
A
#
# COMPACT_ATOMS: atom_id res chain seq x y z
N MET A 1 -30.45 -43.37 -23.54
CA MET A 1 -31.37 -42.43 -22.85
C MET A 1 -31.29 -42.64 -21.35
N LYS A 2 -30.89 -41.61 -20.59
CA LYS A 2 -31.43 -41.21 -19.28
C LYS A 2 -30.90 -39.79 -18.99
N LEU A 3 -31.67 -39.01 -18.24
CA LEU A 3 -31.67 -37.54 -18.32
C LEU A 3 -30.78 -36.83 -17.30
N SER A 4 -30.28 -35.66 -17.73
CA SER A 4 -29.74 -34.57 -16.92
C SER A 4 -30.61 -34.18 -15.72
N LYS A 5 -29.95 -34.03 -14.55
CA LYS A 5 -30.13 -33.07 -13.43
C LYS A 5 -28.82 -33.12 -12.59
N TYR A 6 -28.24 -32.10 -11.96
CA TYR A 6 -28.43 -30.63 -11.86
C TYR A 6 -27.08 -29.97 -12.27
N ALA A 7 -26.90 -28.71 -12.67
CA ALA A 7 -27.41 -27.38 -12.26
C ALA A 7 -26.77 -26.79 -10.97
N LEU A 8 -25.83 -25.85 -11.18
CA LEU A 8 -25.22 -24.88 -10.24
C LEU A 8 -24.44 -25.48 -9.02
N ALA A 9 -23.44 -24.80 -8.45
CA ALA A 9 -23.13 -23.36 -8.52
C ALA A 9 -21.66 -23.04 -8.82
N ILE A 10 -21.45 -21.81 -9.29
CA ILE A 10 -20.17 -21.14 -9.44
C ILE A 10 -19.45 -21.12 -8.08
N GLY A 11 -18.17 -21.48 -8.05
CA GLY A 11 -17.32 -21.35 -6.86
C GLY A 11 -16.98 -19.91 -6.55
N VAL A 12 -17.96 -19.08 -6.22
CA VAL A 12 -17.70 -17.80 -5.54
C VAL A 12 -17.49 -18.11 -4.06
N LEU A 13 -16.23 -18.18 -3.68
CA LEU A 13 -15.76 -17.53 -2.48
C LEU A 13 -14.40 -16.92 -2.84
N LEU A 14 -14.48 -15.68 -3.38
CA LEU A 14 -13.45 -14.69 -3.10
C LEU A 14 -13.34 -14.63 -1.58
N ALA A 15 -12.36 -15.36 -1.04
CA ALA A 15 -11.98 -15.25 0.35
C ALA A 15 -11.23 -13.91 0.50
N GLY A 16 -11.99 -12.82 0.46
CA GLY A 16 -11.62 -11.55 1.08
C GLY A 16 -11.59 -11.71 2.60
N ALA A 17 -10.79 -12.66 3.07
CA ALA A 17 -10.19 -12.59 4.38
C ALA A 17 -9.02 -11.63 4.19
N GLY A 18 -9.27 -10.34 4.43
CA GLY A 18 -8.26 -9.32 4.25
C GLY A 18 -6.99 -9.75 4.98
N THR A 19 -5.86 -9.67 4.28
CA THR A 19 -4.56 -9.62 4.92
C THR A 19 -4.68 -8.60 6.04
N ALA A 20 -4.30 -8.98 7.26
CA ALA A 20 -4.15 -8.01 8.33
C ALA A 20 -2.98 -7.13 7.88
N THR A 21 -3.29 -5.96 7.33
CA THR A 21 -2.30 -5.08 6.70
C THR A 21 -1.22 -4.76 7.72
N ALA A 22 0.05 -4.83 7.31
CA ALA A 22 1.19 -4.56 8.19
C ALA A 22 1.32 -3.07 8.58
N GLN A 23 0.36 -2.25 8.15
CA GLN A 23 0.23 -0.81 8.35
C GLN A 23 0.45 -0.39 9.81
N PRO A 24 1.49 0.42 10.09
CA PRO A 24 1.74 0.94 11.42
C PRO A 24 0.55 1.69 12.01
N GLN A 25 0.17 1.33 13.24
CA GLN A 25 -0.90 1.98 13.98
C GLN A 25 -0.28 2.88 15.07
N THR A 26 -0.09 4.15 14.75
CA THR A 26 0.59 5.14 15.61
C THR A 26 -0.38 6.19 16.14
N LYS A 27 0.02 6.95 17.17
CA LYS A 27 -0.80 8.07 17.67
C LYS A 27 -0.97 9.20 16.65
N LEU A 28 -0.02 9.36 15.72
CA LEU A 28 -0.07 10.38 14.68
C LEU A 28 -1.15 10.03 13.64
N VAL A 29 -1.21 8.76 13.22
CA VAL A 29 -2.17 8.31 12.21
C VAL A 29 -3.55 7.93 12.77
N ASN A 30 -3.70 7.72 14.08
CA ASN A 30 -5.00 7.40 14.72
C ASN A 30 -6.13 8.44 14.48
N GLY A 31 -5.79 9.67 14.09
CA GLY A 31 -6.75 10.72 13.74
C GLY A 31 -7.05 10.85 12.24
N LEU A 32 -6.30 10.14 11.39
CA LEU A 32 -6.48 10.13 9.94
C LEU A 32 -7.61 9.19 9.54
N ASP A 33 -8.22 9.45 8.39
CA ASP A 33 -9.11 8.48 7.76
C ASP A 33 -8.32 7.30 7.17
N LYS A 34 -9.05 6.23 6.84
CA LYS A 34 -8.42 4.99 6.37
C LYS A 34 -7.86 5.08 4.95
N ALA A 35 -8.34 5.98 4.11
CA ALA A 35 -7.82 6.15 2.76
C ALA A 35 -6.44 6.83 2.84
N MET A 36 -6.31 7.89 3.64
CA MET A 36 -5.01 8.52 3.92
C MET A 36 -3.98 7.53 4.49
N ILE A 37 -4.36 6.69 5.46
CA ILE A 37 -3.46 5.64 6.01
C ILE A 37 -3.07 4.62 4.93
N GLN A 38 -3.99 4.26 4.04
CA GLN A 38 -3.71 3.36 2.91
C GLN A 38 -2.78 4.01 1.88
N ALA A 39 -2.95 5.31 1.59
CA ALA A 39 -2.11 6.07 0.68
C ALA A 39 -0.66 6.15 1.18
N ILE A 40 -0.45 6.53 2.45
CA ILE A 40 0.88 6.55 3.09
C ILE A 40 1.54 5.16 2.99
N TRP A 41 0.77 4.10 3.25
CA TRP A 41 1.28 2.73 3.14
C TRP A 41 1.67 2.34 1.72
N CYS A 42 0.84 2.65 0.72
CA CYS A 42 1.17 2.37 -0.67
C CYS A 42 2.41 3.16 -1.13
N SER A 43 2.54 4.42 -0.73
CA SER A 43 3.70 5.26 -1.01
C SER A 43 5.00 4.62 -0.47
N ALA A 44 5.00 4.16 0.78
CA ALA A 44 6.15 3.48 1.39
C ALA A 44 6.46 2.13 0.73
N LEU A 45 5.45 1.36 0.35
CA LEU A 45 5.63 0.09 -0.37
C LEU A 45 6.22 0.28 -1.77
N PHE A 46 5.76 1.28 -2.53
CA PHE A 46 6.36 1.59 -3.84
C PHE A 46 7.81 2.06 -3.70
N PHE A 47 8.11 2.86 -2.68
CA PHE A 47 9.49 3.29 -2.43
C PHE A 47 10.41 2.11 -2.14
N GLU A 48 9.97 1.15 -1.31
CA GLU A 48 10.76 -0.06 -1.03
C GLU A 48 10.91 -0.97 -2.27
N GLU A 49 9.82 -1.17 -3.03
CA GLU A 49 9.82 -1.97 -4.28
C GLU A 49 10.75 -1.37 -5.34
N SER A 50 11.01 -0.06 -5.35
CA SER A 50 12.01 0.53 -6.26
C SER A 50 13.42 -0.09 -6.08
N TYR A 51 13.77 -0.52 -4.86
CA TYR A 51 15.05 -1.15 -4.54
C TYR A 51 15.12 -2.65 -4.89
N TYR A 52 13.99 -3.29 -5.19
CA TYR A 52 13.96 -4.66 -5.74
C TYR A 52 14.45 -4.72 -7.19
N HIS A 53 14.37 -3.60 -7.90
CA HIS A 53 14.75 -3.49 -9.30
C HIS A 53 16.20 -3.00 -9.47
N GLU A 54 16.76 -3.19 -10.66
CA GLU A 54 18.07 -2.62 -10.97
C GLU A 54 17.98 -1.09 -10.95
N ALA A 55 18.87 -0.41 -10.22
CA ALA A 55 18.87 1.05 -10.13
C ALA A 55 18.93 1.70 -11.52
N GLU A 56 18.16 2.79 -11.71
CA GLU A 56 17.95 3.47 -13.01
C GLU A 56 17.22 2.63 -14.08
N SER A 57 16.62 1.47 -13.75
CA SER A 57 15.74 0.72 -14.67
C SER A 57 14.34 1.33 -14.78
N ASP A 58 13.63 1.03 -15.88
CA ASP A 58 12.27 1.53 -16.13
C ASP A 58 11.30 1.15 -14.99
N GLU A 59 11.37 -0.08 -14.46
CA GLU A 59 10.58 -0.50 -13.30
C GLU A 59 10.97 0.22 -12.00
N ALA A 60 12.27 0.40 -11.70
CA ALA A 60 12.72 1.14 -10.51
C ALA A 60 12.18 2.58 -10.53
N LEU A 61 12.40 3.28 -11.67
CA LEU A 61 11.95 4.66 -11.87
C LEU A 61 10.42 4.78 -11.81
N ARG A 62 9.68 3.80 -12.35
CA ARG A 62 8.21 3.77 -12.25
C ARG A 62 7.73 3.73 -10.80
N TYR A 63 8.37 2.93 -9.95
CA TYR A 63 7.99 2.84 -8.54
C TYR A 63 8.47 4.03 -7.71
N GLU A 64 9.64 4.62 -8.03
CA GLU A 64 10.05 5.93 -7.49
C GLU A 64 9.03 7.02 -7.83
N ASP A 65 8.62 7.13 -9.10
CA ASP A 65 7.60 8.10 -9.56
C ASP A 65 6.27 7.90 -8.81
N LEU A 66 5.77 6.65 -8.72
CA LEU A 66 4.52 6.33 -8.01
C LEU A 66 4.59 6.69 -6.52
N ALA A 67 5.74 6.47 -5.87
CA ALA A 67 5.98 6.83 -4.48
C ALA A 67 6.06 8.35 -4.27
N PHE A 68 6.81 9.07 -5.11
CA PHE A 68 7.03 10.51 -4.93
C PHE A 68 5.82 11.35 -5.32
N ASP A 69 5.08 11.00 -6.37
CA ASP A 69 3.84 11.70 -6.73
C ASP A 69 2.80 11.56 -5.61
N LEU A 70 2.61 10.34 -5.10
CA LEU A 70 1.66 10.06 -4.02
C LEU A 70 2.11 10.70 -2.69
N GLY A 71 3.40 10.63 -2.36
CA GLY A 71 3.99 11.23 -1.17
C GLY A 71 3.86 12.75 -1.15
N ALA A 72 4.03 13.44 -2.29
CA ALA A 72 3.89 14.89 -2.38
C ALA A 72 2.44 15.38 -2.13
N ASP A 73 1.45 14.65 -2.63
CA ASP A 73 0.03 14.93 -2.36
C ASP A 73 -0.33 14.63 -0.89
N ILE A 74 0.18 13.54 -0.32
CA ILE A 74 0.03 13.21 1.11
C ILE A 74 0.61 14.32 2.00
N ASP A 75 1.86 14.73 1.77
CA ASP A 75 2.53 15.79 2.54
C ASP A 75 1.71 17.07 2.54
N THR A 76 1.24 17.46 1.36
CA THR A 76 0.38 18.64 1.18
C THR A 76 -0.89 18.53 2.02
N LEU A 77 -1.58 17.38 1.96
CA LEU A 77 -2.82 17.15 2.72
C LEU A 77 -2.60 17.10 4.24
N LEU A 78 -1.54 16.44 4.72
CA LEU A 78 -1.23 16.35 6.15
C LEU A 78 -0.88 17.72 6.75
N LEU A 79 -0.12 18.54 6.01
CA LEU A 79 0.24 19.90 6.41
C LEU A 79 -0.98 20.85 6.36
N ASP A 80 -1.82 20.77 5.33
CA ASP A 80 -3.07 21.55 5.24
C ASP A 80 -4.08 21.16 6.34
N HIS A 81 -4.06 19.90 6.79
CA HIS A 81 -4.81 19.43 7.96
C HIS A 81 -4.21 19.86 9.31
N GLY A 82 -3.07 20.56 9.29
CA GLY A 82 -2.47 21.22 10.46
C GLY A 82 -1.47 20.39 11.24
N MET A 83 -0.94 19.29 10.68
CA MET A 83 0.24 18.63 11.24
C MET A 83 1.48 19.52 11.13
N ARG A 84 2.43 19.37 12.06
CA ARG A 84 3.78 19.94 11.88
C ARG A 84 4.60 19.07 10.93
N GLN A 85 5.56 19.66 10.22
CA GLN A 85 6.52 18.91 9.41
C GLN A 85 7.18 17.78 10.22
N GLU A 86 7.59 18.05 11.47
CA GLU A 86 8.15 17.04 12.38
C GLU A 86 7.26 15.82 12.60
N GLU A 87 5.93 15.98 12.53
CA GLU A 87 4.95 14.90 12.70
C GLU A 87 4.73 14.13 11.38
N VAL A 88 4.88 14.81 10.24
CA VAL A 88 4.88 14.19 8.91
C VAL A 88 6.17 13.36 8.71
N ASP A 89 7.33 13.91 9.07
CA ASP A 89 8.62 13.23 9.04
C ASP A 89 8.62 11.97 9.95
N GLU A 90 7.97 12.03 11.12
CA GLU A 90 7.79 10.87 12.01
C GLU A 90 6.82 9.82 11.43
N ILE A 91 5.79 10.22 10.68
CA ILE A 91 4.92 9.29 9.94
C ILE A 91 5.74 8.54 8.89
N TRP A 92 6.47 9.24 8.01
CA TRP A 92 7.30 8.60 6.98
C TRP A 92 8.34 7.65 7.58
N SER A 93 9.12 8.12 8.57
CA SER A 93 10.12 7.27 9.24
C SER A 93 9.53 5.97 9.81
N ILE A 94 8.26 5.95 10.23
CA ILE A 94 7.61 4.74 10.76
C ILE A 94 7.06 3.86 9.62
N PHE A 95 6.47 4.45 8.58
CA PHE A 95 5.88 3.69 7.46
C PHE A 95 6.95 3.09 6.55
N ASP A 96 8.01 3.84 6.22
CA ASP A 96 9.15 3.35 5.43
C ASP A 96 9.87 2.21 6.15
N SER A 97 10.13 2.36 7.46
CA SER A 97 10.74 1.28 8.26
C SER A 97 9.88 0.02 8.29
N ALA A 98 8.55 0.16 8.28
CA ALA A 98 7.64 -0.97 8.28
C ALA A 98 7.45 -1.61 6.89
N ALA A 99 7.62 -0.86 5.81
CA ALA A 99 7.68 -1.39 4.45
C ALA A 99 8.97 -2.21 4.26
N TYR A 100 10.12 -1.66 4.68
CA TYR A 100 11.40 -2.37 4.72
C TYR A 100 11.35 -3.65 5.58
N ASP A 101 10.87 -3.55 6.83
CA ASP A 101 10.73 -4.71 7.72
C ASP A 101 9.81 -5.78 7.10
N LEU A 102 8.78 -5.40 6.36
CA LEU A 102 7.89 -6.34 5.67
C LEU A 102 8.59 -7.01 4.47
N ALA A 103 9.30 -6.26 3.63
CA ALA A 103 10.07 -6.79 2.50
C ALA A 103 11.10 -7.84 2.97
N GLU A 104 11.89 -7.50 3.99
CA GLU A 104 12.92 -8.40 4.55
C GLU A 104 12.35 -9.62 5.30
N MET A 105 11.18 -9.51 5.95
CA MET A 105 10.64 -10.57 6.81
C MET A 105 9.57 -11.45 6.17
N ASP A 106 8.79 -10.93 5.21
CA ASP A 106 7.67 -11.62 4.56
C ASP A 106 7.42 -11.07 3.14
N ASP A 107 8.41 -11.29 2.27
CA ASP A 107 8.44 -10.96 0.84
C ASP A 107 7.15 -11.33 0.06
N GLU A 108 6.52 -12.47 0.37
CA GLU A 108 5.26 -12.88 -0.26
C GLU A 108 4.11 -11.93 0.13
N SER A 109 4.03 -11.53 1.40
CA SER A 109 3.07 -10.54 1.88
C SER A 109 3.40 -9.11 1.45
N PHE A 110 4.67 -8.79 1.18
CA PHE A 110 5.11 -7.53 0.60
C PHE A 110 4.56 -7.37 -0.83
N LEU A 111 4.94 -8.29 -1.73
CA LEU A 111 4.56 -8.24 -3.15
C LEU A 111 3.04 -8.25 -3.37
N VAL A 112 2.28 -9.01 -2.57
CA VAL A 112 0.80 -9.00 -2.62
C VAL A 112 0.22 -7.63 -2.23
N GLN A 113 0.86 -6.89 -1.32
CA GLN A 113 0.42 -5.54 -0.96
C GLN A 113 0.85 -4.50 -1.99
N VAL A 114 2.00 -4.65 -2.64
CA VAL A 114 2.41 -3.85 -3.81
C VAL A 114 1.36 -3.99 -4.94
N GLU A 115 1.04 -5.22 -5.39
CA GLU A 115 0.01 -5.48 -6.42
C GLU A 115 -1.36 -4.89 -6.03
N THR A 116 -1.73 -4.97 -4.75
CA THR A 116 -2.97 -4.37 -4.21
C THR A 116 -2.94 -2.84 -4.30
N CYS A 117 -1.80 -2.22 -4.02
CA CYS A 117 -1.62 -0.77 -4.13
C CYS A 117 -1.61 -0.30 -5.59
N GLU A 118 -0.87 -0.96 -6.48
CA GLU A 118 -0.85 -0.65 -7.92
C GLU A 118 -2.25 -0.71 -8.54
N SER A 119 -2.99 -1.79 -8.27
CA SER A 119 -4.32 -2.02 -8.83
C SER A 119 -5.39 -1.03 -8.35
N ASN A 120 -5.09 -0.22 -7.34
CA ASN A 120 -5.98 0.80 -6.78
C ASN A 120 -5.41 2.22 -6.81
N TYR A 121 -4.23 2.46 -7.42
CA TYR A 121 -3.48 3.72 -7.35
C TYR A 121 -4.34 4.97 -7.61
N ASP A 122 -5.08 4.99 -8.72
CA ASP A 122 -6.00 6.06 -9.16
C ASP A 122 -7.16 6.39 -8.17
N ASN A 123 -7.26 5.68 -7.03
CA ASN A 123 -8.31 5.83 -6.03
C ASN A 123 -7.76 5.97 -4.59
N LEU A 124 -6.44 6.19 -4.42
CA LEU A 124 -5.82 6.30 -3.10
C LEU A 124 -6.09 7.65 -2.40
N LEU A 125 -6.34 8.72 -3.17
CA LEU A 125 -6.69 10.08 -2.73
C LEU A 125 -7.84 10.66 -3.57
#